data_AF-A0A3D8JQ12-F1
#
_entry.id   AF-A0A3D8JQ12-F1
#
_cell.length_a   1.000
_cell.length_b   1.000
_cell.length_c   1.000
_cell.angle_alpha   90.00
_cell.angle_beta   90.00
_cell.angle_gamma   90.00
#
_symmetry.space_group_name_H-M   'P 1'
#
loop_
_entity.id
_entity.type
_entity.pdbx_description
1 polymer ?
#
loop_
_entity_poly.entity_id
_entity_poly.type
_entity_poly.pdbx_seq_one_letter_code
_entity_poly.pdbx_strand_id
1 'polypeptide(L)'
;STQRKYLLKQTTNTVFARIGSVKEVLDVHTLSQMNSIRDLHMNDIGRIELTLQKPIVCDAYDMNPGTGAFVLIDEATHHTVAAGMIRTASA
;
A
#
# COMPACT_ATOMS: atom_id res chain seq x y z
N SER A 1 0.49 -10.90 2.52
CA SER A 1 -0.32 -11.51 3.60
C SER A 1 -0.98 -10.42 4.44
N THR A 2 -2.29 -10.53 4.64
CA THR A 2 -3.16 -9.59 5.39
C THR A 2 -2.96 -9.63 6.90
N GLN A 3 -2.33 -10.67 7.44
CA GLN A 3 -2.07 -10.79 8.89
C GLN A 3 -0.78 -10.10 9.34
N ARG A 4 0.10 -9.75 8.40
CA ARG A 4 1.39 -9.11 8.71
C ARG A 4 1.19 -7.63 9.04
N LYS A 5 1.98 -7.16 10.01
CA LYS A 5 2.12 -5.74 10.34
C LYS A 5 3.26 -5.14 9.51
N TYR A 6 3.06 -3.91 9.09
CA TYR A 6 4.04 -3.12 8.37
C TYR A 6 4.18 -1.76 9.03
N LEU A 7 5.32 -1.12 8.81
CA LEU A 7 5.45 0.32 8.97
C LEU A 7 5.15 0.97 7.62
N LEU A 8 4.16 1.86 7.59
CA LEU A 8 3.97 2.77 6.48
C LEU A 8 4.78 4.02 6.75
N LYS A 9 5.72 4.33 5.86
CA LYS A 9 6.50 5.56 5.90
C LYS A 9 6.04 6.48 4.76
N GLN A 10 5.48 7.62 5.11
CA GLN A 10 5.04 8.68 4.21
C GLN A 10 5.75 9.97 4.65
N THR A 11 6.53 10.57 3.74
CA THR A 11 7.34 11.77 4.05
C THR A 11 8.17 11.58 5.34
N THR A 12 7.84 12.32 6.42
CA THR A 12 8.47 12.23 7.74
C THR A 12 7.68 11.41 8.75
N ASN A 13 6.46 10.96 8.39
CA ASN A 13 5.60 10.16 9.25
C ASN A 13 5.88 8.68 9.07
N THR A 14 5.93 7.94 10.17
CA THR A 14 5.96 6.48 10.18
C THR A 14 4.90 5.96 11.13
N VAL A 15 3.96 5.16 10.61
CA VAL A 15 2.84 4.61 11.38
C VAL A 15 2.70 3.12 11.11
N PHE A 16 2.20 2.37 12.08
CA PHE A 16 1.85 0.98 11.84
C PHE A 16 0.67 0.87 10.87
N ALA A 17 0.77 -0.07 9.94
CA ALA A 17 -0.21 -0.36 8.92
C ALA A 17 -0.45 -1.86 8.79
N ARG A 18 -1.64 -2.23 8.34
CA ARG A 18 -1.99 -3.60 7.94
C ARG A 18 -2.68 -3.57 6.59
N ILE A 19 -2.50 -4.63 5.81
CA ILE A 19 -3.25 -4.84 4.56
C ILE A 19 -4.64 -5.34 4.94
N GLY A 20 -5.66 -4.54 4.68
CA GLY A 20 -7.06 -4.89 4.93
C GLY A 20 -7.60 -5.82 3.86
N SER A 21 -7.53 -5.41 2.59
CA SER A 21 -7.98 -6.24 1.46
C SER A 21 -7.19 -5.95 0.19
N VAL A 22 -7.04 -6.97 -0.66
CA VAL A 22 -6.58 -6.81 -2.05
C VAL A 22 -7.83 -6.71 -2.94
N LYS A 23 -7.93 -5.62 -3.70
CA LYS A 23 -9.10 -5.31 -4.55
C LYS A 23 -8.91 -5.81 -5.97
N GLU A 24 -7.78 -5.45 -6.56
CA GLU A 24 -7.44 -5.78 -7.94
C GLU A 24 -5.93 -6.03 -8.02
N VAL A 25 -5.53 -7.00 -8.85
CA VAL A 25 -4.14 -7.24 -9.23
C VAL A 25 -4.04 -7.05 -10.73
N LEU A 26 -3.05 -6.28 -11.17
CA LEU A 26 -2.78 -6.05 -12.58
C LEU A 26 -1.95 -7.21 -13.12
N ASP A 27 -2.47 -7.87 -14.16
CA ASP A 27 -1.65 -8.75 -14.99
C ASP A 27 -0.75 -7.86 -15.86
N VAL A 28 0.55 -7.86 -15.59
CA VAL A 28 1.52 -7.01 -16.30
C VAL A 28 1.75 -7.43 -17.76
N HIS A 29 1.40 -8.65 -18.15
CA HIS A 29 1.53 -9.13 -19.52
C HIS A 29 0.32 -8.74 -20.39
N THR A 30 -0.88 -8.78 -19.80
CA THR A 30 -2.13 -8.50 -20.52
C THR A 30 -2.74 -7.13 -20.21
N LEU A 31 -2.19 -6.41 -19.23
CA LEU A 31 -2.72 -5.17 -18.66
C LEU A 31 -4.16 -5.29 -18.14
N SER A 32 -4.62 -6.52 -17.88
CA SER A 32 -5.96 -6.81 -17.39
C SER A 32 -6.04 -6.80 -15.87
N GLN A 33 -7.17 -6.38 -15.33
CA GLN A 33 -7.42 -6.35 -13.89
C GLN A 33 -8.03 -7.67 -13.41
N MET A 34 -7.37 -8.32 -12.45
CA MET A 34 -7.82 -9.56 -11.83
C MET A 34 -8.39 -9.27 -10.44
N ASN A 35 -9.71 -9.43 -10.29
CA ASN A 35 -10.43 -9.14 -9.04
C ASN A 35 -10.62 -10.37 -8.12
N SER A 36 -10.30 -11.57 -8.62
CA SER A 36 -10.39 -12.82 -7.88
C SER A 36 -9.19 -13.08 -6.97
N ILE A 37 -8.08 -12.39 -7.21
CA ILE A 37 -6.83 -12.56 -6.46
C ILE A 37 -6.90 -11.81 -5.14
N ARG A 38 -6.58 -12.51 -4.05
CA ARG A 38 -6.66 -11.98 -2.67
C ARG A 38 -5.31 -11.76 -2.01
N ASP A 39 -4.22 -12.07 -2.69
CA ASP A 39 -2.86 -11.93 -2.21
C ASP A 39 -1.98 -11.26 -3.28
N LEU A 40 -0.95 -10.54 -2.83
CA LEU A 40 0.09 -9.96 -3.68
C LEU A 40 1.42 -10.65 -3.41
N HIS A 41 2.11 -11.02 -4.47
CA HIS A 41 3.47 -11.55 -4.47
C HIS A 41 4.48 -10.47 -4.82
N MET A 42 5.76 -10.84 -4.75
CA MET A 42 6.86 -9.96 -5.15
C MET A 42 6.70 -9.59 -6.63
N ASN A 43 6.86 -8.30 -6.94
CA ASN A 43 6.68 -7.68 -8.26
C ASN A 43 5.24 -7.58 -8.76
N ASP A 44 4.24 -8.02 -7.99
CA ASP A 44 2.84 -7.76 -8.35
C ASP A 44 2.50 -6.28 -8.18
N ILE A 45 1.63 -5.79 -9.07
CA ILE A 45 1.05 -4.45 -8.97
C ILE A 45 -0.44 -4.63 -8.68
N GLY A 46 -0.95 -3.96 -7.65
CA GLY A 46 -2.37 -4.06 -7.31
C GLY A 46 -2.88 -2.92 -6.45
N ARG A 47 -4.20 -2.85 -6.36
CA ARG A 47 -4.89 -1.93 -5.45
C ARG A 47 -5.23 -2.66 -4.17
N ILE A 48 -4.85 -2.06 -3.06
CA ILE A 48 -5.12 -2.57 -1.72
C ILE A 48 -5.79 -1.50 -0.86
N GLU A 49 -6.49 -1.95 0.16
CA GLU A 49 -6.87 -1.11 1.30
C GLU A 49 -5.87 -1.31 2.44
N LEU A 50 -5.44 -0.21 3.03
CA LEU A 50 -4.57 -0.20 4.20
C LEU A 50 -5.34 0.35 5.40
N THR A 51 -5.18 -0.29 6.55
CA THR A 51 -5.65 0.23 7.83
C THR A 51 -4.44 0.73 8.61
N LEU A 52 -4.48 1.99 9.04
CA LEU A 52 -3.40 2.62 9.80
C LEU A 52 -3.76 2.67 11.29
N GLN A 53 -2.77 2.50 12.15
CA GLN A 53 -2.97 2.60 13.60
C GLN A 53 -3.23 4.04 14.07
N LYS A 54 -2.71 5.01 13.31
CA LYS A 54 -2.92 6.45 13.54
C LYS A 54 -3.22 7.13 12.20
N PRO A 55 -4.10 8.14 12.19
CA PRO A 55 -4.37 8.91 10.98
C PRO A 55 -3.11 9.65 10.52
N ILE A 56 -3.00 9.85 9.21
CA ILE A 56 -1.95 10.67 8.59
C ILE A 56 -2.61 11.73 7.69
N VAL A 57 -1.94 12.88 7.54
CA VAL A 57 -2.30 13.85 6.51
C VAL A 57 -1.67 13.38 5.20
N CYS A 58 -2.49 13.22 4.16
CA CYS A 58 -2.04 12.77 2.85
C CYS A 58 -2.91 13.34 1.74
N ASP A 59 -2.34 13.39 0.55
CA ASP A 59 -3.04 13.73 -0.68
C ASP A 59 -3.11 12.50 -1.59
N ALA A 60 -4.00 12.54 -2.58
CA ALA A 60 -3.89 11.61 -3.70
C ALA A 60 -2.57 11.86 -4.44
N TYR A 61 -1.89 10.79 -4.83
CA TYR A 61 -0.59 10.86 -5.51
C TYR A 61 -0.64 11.71 -6.79
N ASP A 62 -1.74 11.61 -7.55
CA ASP A 62 -1.92 12.38 -8.79
C ASP A 62 -2.07 13.90 -8.53
N MET A 63 -2.43 14.30 -7.31
CA MET A 63 -2.52 15.71 -6.89
C MET A 63 -1.19 16.22 -6.32
N ASN A 64 -0.54 15.42 -5.46
CA ASN A 64 0.76 15.75 -4.89
C ASN A 64 1.59 14.47 -4.65
N PRO A 65 2.56 14.17 -5.52
CA PRO A 65 3.42 13.00 -5.37
C PRO A 65 4.22 12.98 -4.05
N GLY A 66 4.56 14.15 -3.49
CA GLY A 66 5.37 14.26 -2.28
C GLY A 66 4.66 13.77 -1.01
N THR A 67 3.34 13.97 -0.95
CA THR A 67 2.50 13.56 0.19
C THR A 67 1.63 12.34 -0.13
N GLY A 68 1.46 11.99 -1.41
CA GLY A 68 0.72 10.82 -1.86
C GLY A 68 1.56 9.56 -2.08
N ALA A 69 2.89 9.63 -1.94
CA ALA A 69 3.77 8.46 -2.01
C ALA A 69 4.04 7.88 -0.61
N PHE A 70 4.20 6.56 -0.54
CA PHE A 70 4.66 5.89 0.67
C PHE A 70 5.44 4.62 0.34
N VAL A 71 6.14 4.10 1.36
CA VAL A 71 6.71 2.76 1.33
C VAL A 71 6.18 1.92 2.49
N LEU A 72 6.06 0.62 2.28
CA LEU A 72 5.81 -0.36 3.33
C LEU A 72 7.12 -1.03 3.71
N ILE A 73 7.38 -1.06 5.01
CA ILE A 73 8.56 -1.69 5.61
C ILE A 73 8.06 -2.82 6.50
N ASP A 74 8.61 -4.02 6.35
CA ASP A 74 8.29 -5.15 7.22
C ASP A 74 8.83 -4.88 8.63
N GLU A 75 7.96 -4.97 9.64
CA GLU A 75 8.29 -4.60 11.03
C GLU A 75 9.38 -5.50 11.64
N ALA A 76 9.42 -6.78 11.26
CA ALA A 76 10.36 -7.74 11.83
C ALA A 76 11.75 -7.62 11.19
N THR A 77 11.79 -7.48 9.86
CA THR A 77 13.03 -7.52 9.08
C THR A 77 13.58 -6.15 8.73
N HIS A 78 12.78 -5.09 8.87
CA HIS A 78 13.10 -3.72 8.44
C HIS A 78 13.37 -3.57 6.94
N HIS A 79 13.03 -4.58 6.13
CA HIS A 79 13.15 -4.50 4.69
C HIS A 79 12.00 -3.68 4.10
N THR A 80 12.30 -2.86 3.09
CA THR A 80 11.25 -2.23 2.27
C THR A 80 10.66 -3.30 1.37
N VAL A 81 9.37 -3.58 1.54
CA VAL A 81 8.67 -4.66 0.84
C VAL A 81 7.74 -4.17 -0.27
N ALA A 82 7.36 -2.90 -0.25
CA ALA A 82 6.55 -2.29 -1.31
C ALA A 82 6.74 -0.77 -1.35
N ALA A 83 6.51 -0.19 -2.52
CA ALA A 83 6.24 1.22 -2.71
C ALA A 83 4.77 1.39 -3.13
N GLY A 84 4.15 2.50 -2.75
CA GLY A 84 2.73 2.72 -2.97
C GLY A 84 2.36 4.17 -3.29
N MET A 85 1.23 4.32 -3.96
CA MET A 85 0.60 5.58 -4.33
C MET A 85 -0.79 5.64 -3.71
N ILE A 86 -1.09 6.71 -2.97
CA ILE A 86 -2.39 6.93 -2.36
C ILE A 86 -3.35 7.36 -3.47
N ARG A 87 -4.45 6.62 -3.64
CA ARG A 87 -5.53 6.96 -4.57
C ARG A 87 -6.68 7.68 -3.87
N THR A 88 -7.02 7.22 -2.67
CA THR A 88 -8.11 7.74 -1.84
C THR A 88 -7.75 7.53 -0.37
N ALA A 89 -8.20 8.43 0.49
CA ALA A 89 -8.14 8.27 1.94
C ALA A 89 -9.52 8.55 2.54
N SER A 90 -9.89 7.79 3.56
CA SER A 90 -11.13 7.94 4.32
C SER A 90 -10.83 7.83 5.81
N ALA A 91 -11.60 8.57 6.62
CA ALA A 91 -11.52 8.54 8.08
C ALA A 91 -12.34 7.39 8.68
#